data_AF-A0A372ZMI8-F1
#
_entry.id   AF-A0A372ZMI8-F1
#
_cell.length_a   1.000
_cell.length_b   1.000
_cell.length_c   1.000
_cell.angle_alpha   90.00
_cell.angle_beta   90.00
_cell.angle_gamma   90.00
#
_symmetry.space_group_name_H-M   'P 1'
#
loop_
_entity.id
_entity.type
_entity.pdbx_description
1 polymer ?
#
loop_
_entity_poly.entity_id
_entity_poly.type
_entity_poly.pdbx_seq_one_letter_code
_entity_poly.pdbx_strand_id
1 'polypeptide(L)'
;MPTDSFARRVLRYLARTEPPFGPAGLMPERSGFLAALRAALAFQLFQSVEPEDGSTGSGLRKTPRRGADLLRTDLRGADLRGSDLRGAVLAGASLRSANLRGADLRGVSLAGADLRTANLSDANLAGADLARADLRDANLSHADLRGAVLCDATLVGVNLSRADLRDADLRGADLEFSNLIEVRWSLATGWPADRYPVIRGRSIEVEPEVFEIQADDARDREGAPTPVPA
;
A
#
# COMPACT_ATOMS: atom_id res chain seq x y z
N MET A 1 1.42 0.03 -31.46
CA MET A 1 2.01 -1.30 -31.18
C MET A 1 3.13 -1.16 -30.15
N PRO A 2 2.84 -1.41 -28.86
CA PRO A 2 3.76 -2.26 -28.09
C PRO A 2 3.07 -3.05 -26.95
N THR A 3 2.95 -4.39 -27.00
CA THR A 3 2.63 -5.20 -25.79
C THR A 3 2.90 -6.72 -25.86
N ASP A 4 3.77 -7.22 -26.76
CA ASP A 4 4.09 -8.67 -26.79
C ASP A 4 5.32 -9.05 -25.92
N SER A 5 6.06 -8.07 -25.40
CA SER A 5 7.33 -8.31 -24.69
C SER A 5 7.15 -8.73 -23.22
N PHE A 6 6.12 -8.21 -22.53
CA PHE A 6 5.93 -8.44 -21.10
C PHE A 6 5.23 -9.77 -20.80
N ALA A 7 4.17 -10.11 -21.53
CA ALA A 7 3.51 -11.42 -21.42
C ALA A 7 4.47 -12.58 -21.74
N ARG A 8 5.33 -12.42 -22.77
CA ARG A 8 6.41 -13.37 -23.08
C ARG A 8 7.55 -13.37 -22.06
N ARG A 9 7.74 -12.30 -21.28
CA ARG A 9 8.71 -12.25 -20.17
C ARG A 9 8.17 -12.96 -18.94
N VAL A 10 6.89 -12.78 -18.61
CA VAL A 10 6.20 -13.48 -17.51
C VAL A 10 6.10 -14.98 -17.83
N LEU A 11 5.70 -15.37 -19.04
CA LEU A 11 5.71 -16.77 -19.46
C LEU A 11 7.11 -17.39 -19.52
N ARG A 12 8.15 -16.63 -19.92
CA ARG A 12 9.56 -17.10 -19.84
C ARG A 12 10.10 -17.17 -18.42
N TYR A 13 9.63 -16.32 -17.51
CA TYR A 13 9.95 -16.38 -16.09
C TYR A 13 9.33 -17.64 -15.48
N LEU A 14 8.04 -17.88 -15.75
CA LEU A 14 7.31 -19.08 -15.33
C LEU A 14 7.87 -20.39 -15.93
N ALA A 15 8.45 -20.35 -17.14
CA ALA A 15 9.05 -21.52 -17.78
C ALA A 15 10.52 -21.77 -17.42
N ARG A 16 11.22 -20.82 -16.76
CA ARG A 16 12.64 -20.95 -16.36
C ARG A 16 12.85 -21.12 -14.87
N THR A 17 11.86 -20.79 -14.03
CA THR A 17 11.88 -21.17 -12.62
C THR A 17 11.38 -22.61 -12.51
N GLU A 18 12.28 -23.59 -12.55
CA GLU A 18 12.00 -24.83 -11.82
C GLU A 18 11.62 -24.45 -10.38
N PRO A 19 10.60 -25.07 -9.78
CA PRO A 19 10.28 -24.81 -8.39
C PRO A 19 11.56 -25.05 -7.57
N PRO A 20 12.05 -24.07 -6.80
CA PRO A 20 13.16 -24.36 -5.93
C PRO A 20 12.62 -25.33 -4.87
N PHE A 21 13.19 -26.52 -4.86
CA PHE A 21 13.03 -27.59 -3.87
C PHE A 21 11.94 -28.65 -4.13
N GLY A 22 12.38 -29.90 -3.90
CA GLY A 22 11.71 -31.17 -4.23
C GLY A 22 10.60 -31.61 -3.28
N PRO A 23 10.17 -32.88 -3.37
CA PRO A 23 8.89 -33.33 -2.87
C PRO A 23 8.99 -33.77 -1.40
N ALA A 24 8.83 -32.84 -0.47
CA ALA A 24 8.26 -33.07 0.88
C ALA A 24 8.52 -31.86 1.77
N GLY A 25 7.45 -31.18 2.19
CA GLY A 25 7.51 -30.13 3.21
C GLY A 25 6.27 -29.26 3.15
N LEU A 26 5.46 -29.26 4.21
CA LEU A 26 4.31 -28.38 4.38
C LEU A 26 4.69 -26.91 4.09
N MET A 27 3.95 -26.24 3.20
CA MET A 27 4.16 -24.82 2.85
C MET A 27 2.96 -23.95 3.27
N PRO A 28 3.18 -22.82 3.97
CA PRO A 28 2.22 -21.71 4.08
C PRO A 28 2.08 -20.90 2.78
N GLU A 29 3.00 -21.05 1.82
CA GLU A 29 3.24 -20.14 0.67
C GLU A 29 2.34 -20.38 -0.57
N ARG A 30 1.58 -21.48 -0.65
CA ARG A 30 0.74 -21.78 -1.82
C ARG A 30 -0.46 -20.84 -1.99
N SER A 31 -0.97 -20.28 -0.89
CA SER A 31 -2.11 -19.34 -0.92
C SER A 31 -1.69 -17.97 -1.46
N GLY A 32 -0.58 -17.43 -0.97
CA GLY A 32 -0.07 -16.11 -1.35
C GLY A 32 0.30 -16.03 -2.84
N PHE A 33 0.98 -17.04 -3.39
CA PHE A 33 1.34 -17.09 -4.81
C PHE A 33 0.14 -17.14 -5.74
N LEU A 34 -0.85 -18.00 -5.44
CA LEU A 34 -2.07 -18.10 -6.25
C LEU A 34 -2.93 -16.84 -6.11
N ALA A 35 -2.94 -16.19 -4.94
CA ALA A 35 -3.68 -14.95 -4.73
C ALA A 35 -3.00 -13.75 -5.41
N ALA A 36 -1.68 -13.66 -5.41
CA ALA A 36 -0.91 -12.70 -6.20
C ALA A 36 -1.11 -12.91 -7.72
N LEU A 37 -1.11 -14.16 -8.17
CA LEU A 37 -1.41 -14.53 -9.56
C LEU A 37 -2.85 -14.16 -9.93
N ARG A 38 -3.82 -14.37 -9.04
CA ARG A 38 -5.22 -13.94 -9.24
C ARG A 38 -5.36 -12.43 -9.29
N ALA A 39 -4.67 -11.69 -8.42
CA ALA A 39 -4.67 -10.24 -8.43
C ALA A 39 -4.09 -9.69 -9.75
N ALA A 40 -2.96 -10.24 -10.20
CA ALA A 40 -2.33 -9.86 -11.47
C ALA A 40 -3.18 -10.23 -12.70
N LEU A 41 -3.82 -11.42 -12.70
CA LEU A 41 -4.68 -11.88 -13.79
C LEU A 41 -6.03 -11.14 -13.84
N ALA A 42 -6.62 -10.81 -12.69
CA ALA A 42 -7.87 -10.07 -12.61
C ALA A 42 -7.77 -8.69 -13.25
N PHE A 43 -6.60 -8.04 -13.17
CA PHE A 43 -6.35 -6.76 -13.84
C PHE A 43 -6.16 -6.92 -15.36
N GLN A 44 -5.47 -7.96 -15.83
CA GLN A 44 -5.24 -8.18 -17.28
C GLN A 44 -6.51 -8.62 -18.03
N LEU A 45 -7.35 -9.46 -17.43
CA LEU A 45 -8.62 -9.87 -18.04
C LEU A 45 -9.60 -8.69 -18.19
N PHE A 46 -9.47 -7.65 -17.36
CA PHE A 46 -10.32 -6.46 -17.40
C PHE A 46 -9.88 -5.41 -18.44
N GLN A 47 -8.61 -5.39 -18.86
CA GLN A 47 -8.15 -4.56 -19.99
C GLN A 47 -8.41 -5.19 -21.36
N SER A 48 -8.91 -6.43 -21.41
CA SER A 48 -9.06 -7.21 -22.64
C SER A 48 -10.44 -7.09 -23.31
N VAL A 49 -11.31 -6.15 -22.87
CA VAL A 49 -12.56 -5.86 -23.57
C VAL A 49 -12.35 -4.65 -24.49
N GLU A 50 -11.71 -4.89 -25.63
CA GLU A 50 -11.81 -3.99 -26.79
C GLU A 50 -13.22 -4.15 -27.40
N PRO A 51 -13.88 -3.05 -27.84
CA PRO A 51 -15.16 -3.15 -28.52
C PRO A 51 -14.91 -3.46 -29.99
N GLU A 52 -15.07 -4.72 -30.39
CA GLU A 52 -15.19 -5.05 -31.81
C GLU A 52 -16.63 -4.77 -32.26
N ASP A 53 -16.74 -3.72 -33.07
CA ASP A 53 -17.75 -3.43 -34.07
C ASP A 53 -19.15 -2.93 -33.67
N GLY A 54 -19.48 -1.79 -34.27
CA GLY A 54 -20.74 -1.10 -34.13
C GLY A 54 -21.91 -1.85 -34.74
N SER A 55 -22.93 -2.14 -33.92
CA SER A 55 -24.32 -1.95 -34.32
C SER A 55 -25.24 -1.90 -33.09
N THR A 56 -26.11 -0.89 -33.10
CA THR A 56 -27.44 -0.83 -32.47
C THR A 56 -27.58 -1.14 -30.98
N GLY A 57 -27.73 -0.06 -30.20
CA GLY A 57 -28.85 0.13 -29.27
C GLY A 57 -29.18 -0.98 -28.27
N SER A 58 -28.53 -0.94 -27.11
CA SER A 58 -29.15 -1.31 -25.83
C SER A 58 -28.31 -0.71 -24.70
N GLY A 59 -28.96 -0.21 -23.66
CA GLY A 59 -28.35 0.56 -22.57
C GLY A 59 -27.26 -0.22 -21.84
N LEU A 60 -26.02 -0.08 -22.31
CA LEU A 60 -24.84 -0.50 -21.58
C LEU A 60 -24.63 0.51 -20.46
N ARG A 61 -25.19 0.19 -19.29
CA ARG A 61 -24.71 0.73 -18.02
C ARG A 61 -23.19 0.61 -18.08
N LYS A 62 -22.48 1.75 -18.05
CA LYS A 62 -21.05 1.78 -17.76
C LYS A 62 -20.88 0.98 -16.48
N THR A 63 -20.49 -0.29 -16.56
CA THR A 63 -20.19 -1.06 -15.38
C THR A 63 -19.00 -0.35 -14.75
N PRO A 64 -19.10 0.15 -13.50
CA PRO A 64 -18.00 0.87 -12.88
C PRO A 64 -16.75 -0.02 -12.98
N ARG A 65 -15.60 0.59 -13.30
CA ARG A 65 -14.29 -0.07 -13.26
C ARG A 65 -14.06 -0.54 -11.82
N ARG A 66 -14.52 -1.74 -11.48
CA ARG A 66 -14.32 -2.35 -10.17
C ARG A 66 -12.97 -3.04 -10.22
N GLY A 67 -12.07 -2.70 -9.31
CA GLY A 67 -10.80 -3.42 -9.17
C GLY A 67 -11.04 -4.86 -8.69
N ALA A 68 -9.96 -5.63 -8.61
CA ALA A 68 -10.02 -7.03 -8.21
C ALA A 68 -10.69 -7.19 -6.84
N ASP A 69 -11.68 -8.07 -6.73
CA ASP A 69 -12.31 -8.43 -5.45
C ASP A 69 -11.46 -9.50 -4.76
N LEU A 70 -10.80 -9.11 -3.67
CA LEU A 70 -9.90 -9.90 -2.85
C LEU A 70 -10.30 -9.81 -1.37
N LEU A 71 -11.58 -9.53 -1.10
CA LEU A 71 -12.14 -9.42 0.25
C LEU A 71 -11.71 -10.59 1.14
N ARG A 72 -11.14 -10.27 2.31
CA ARG A 72 -10.72 -11.26 3.32
C ARG A 72 -9.77 -12.35 2.81
N THR A 73 -9.05 -12.10 1.72
CA THR A 73 -8.08 -13.06 1.18
C THR A 73 -6.85 -13.13 2.08
N ASP A 74 -6.25 -14.32 2.18
CA ASP A 74 -4.96 -14.53 2.82
C ASP A 74 -3.83 -14.27 1.81
N LEU A 75 -3.16 -13.13 1.98
CA LEU A 75 -2.02 -12.64 1.22
C LEU A 75 -0.79 -12.48 2.13
N ARG A 76 -0.75 -13.18 3.27
CA ARG A 76 0.37 -13.09 4.20
C ARG A 76 1.67 -13.48 3.52
N GLY A 77 2.71 -12.66 3.70
CA GLY A 77 4.03 -12.87 3.08
C GLY A 77 4.08 -12.75 1.56
N ALA A 78 2.96 -12.42 0.88
CA ALA A 78 2.91 -12.39 -0.56
C ALA A 78 3.87 -11.33 -1.14
N ASP A 79 4.55 -11.69 -2.23
CA ASP A 79 5.35 -10.74 -3.02
C ASP A 79 4.49 -10.05 -4.07
N LEU A 80 4.17 -8.79 -3.82
CA LEU A 80 3.31 -7.91 -4.63
C LEU A 80 4.05 -6.63 -5.05
N ARG A 81 5.38 -6.67 -5.06
CA ARG A 81 6.22 -5.51 -5.41
C ARG A 81 5.87 -4.97 -6.79
N GLY A 82 5.68 -3.65 -6.88
CA GLY A 82 5.38 -2.97 -8.15
C GLY A 82 4.08 -3.42 -8.82
N SER A 83 3.21 -4.15 -8.12
CA SER A 83 1.94 -4.61 -8.68
C SER A 83 0.97 -3.44 -8.88
N ASP A 84 0.07 -3.58 -9.86
CA ASP A 84 -1.04 -2.67 -10.09
C ASP A 84 -2.30 -3.23 -9.43
N LEU A 85 -2.71 -2.63 -8.32
CA LEU A 85 -3.85 -3.01 -7.49
C LEU A 85 -4.85 -1.86 -7.34
N ARG A 86 -4.85 -0.92 -8.29
CA ARG A 86 -5.71 0.26 -8.27
C ARG A 86 -7.18 -0.10 -8.16
N GLY A 87 -7.86 0.51 -7.19
CA GLY A 87 -9.29 0.28 -6.95
C GLY A 87 -9.65 -1.15 -6.54
N ALA A 88 -8.67 -2.01 -6.23
CA ALA A 88 -8.94 -3.36 -5.73
C ALA A 88 -9.65 -3.30 -4.39
N VAL A 89 -10.44 -4.34 -4.10
CA VAL A 89 -11.17 -4.48 -2.85
C VAL A 89 -10.46 -5.53 -2.00
N LEU A 90 -9.68 -5.07 -1.02
CA LEU A 90 -8.89 -5.86 -0.07
C LEU A 90 -9.38 -5.66 1.38
N ALA A 91 -10.61 -5.19 1.57
CA ALA A 91 -11.14 -4.94 2.91
C ALA A 91 -11.13 -6.23 3.75
N GLY A 92 -10.57 -6.12 4.96
CA GLY A 92 -10.36 -7.24 5.88
C GLY A 92 -9.39 -8.33 5.39
N ALA A 93 -8.65 -8.12 4.29
CA ALA A 93 -7.63 -9.07 3.84
C ALA A 93 -6.47 -9.16 4.84
N SER A 94 -5.79 -10.31 4.87
CA SER A 94 -4.56 -10.46 5.65
C SER A 94 -3.36 -10.30 4.73
N LEU A 95 -2.68 -9.16 4.85
CA LEU A 95 -1.48 -8.76 4.13
C LEU A 95 -0.27 -8.71 5.07
N ARG A 96 -0.35 -9.40 6.22
CA ARG A 96 0.72 -9.42 7.22
C ARG A 96 2.04 -9.85 6.58
N SER A 97 3.08 -9.07 6.78
CA SER A 97 4.41 -9.29 6.21
C SER A 97 4.47 -9.35 4.68
N ALA A 98 3.42 -8.92 3.97
CA ALA A 98 3.43 -8.87 2.51
C ALA A 98 4.39 -7.79 2.01
N ASN A 99 4.96 -8.00 0.83
CA ASN A 99 5.86 -7.05 0.19
C ASN A 99 5.13 -6.32 -0.94
N LEU A 100 4.65 -5.12 -0.65
CA LEU A 100 3.93 -4.20 -1.55
C LEU A 100 4.81 -3.03 -1.99
N ARG A 101 6.14 -3.14 -1.86
CA ARG A 101 7.05 -2.05 -2.20
C ARG A 101 6.83 -1.56 -3.63
N GLY A 102 6.63 -0.25 -3.78
CA GLY A 102 6.40 0.40 -5.07
C GLY A 102 5.10 0.00 -5.77
N ALA A 103 4.17 -0.68 -5.09
CA ALA A 103 2.89 -1.05 -5.69
C ALA A 103 2.00 0.18 -5.93
N ASP A 104 1.18 0.11 -6.97
CA ASP A 104 0.16 1.12 -7.27
C ASP A 104 -1.18 0.68 -6.66
N LEU A 105 -1.50 1.27 -5.51
CA LEU A 105 -2.65 1.00 -4.65
C LEU A 105 -3.64 2.18 -4.65
N ARG A 106 -3.63 3.03 -5.67
CA ARG A 106 -4.52 4.20 -5.72
C ARG A 106 -5.98 3.79 -5.62
N GLY A 107 -6.71 4.41 -4.70
CA GLY A 107 -8.13 4.13 -4.45
C GLY A 107 -8.43 2.69 -3.99
N VAL A 108 -7.44 1.93 -3.52
CA VAL A 108 -7.66 0.58 -2.99
C VAL A 108 -8.51 0.64 -1.72
N SER A 109 -9.39 -0.34 -1.53
CA SER A 109 -10.12 -0.52 -0.27
C SER A 109 -9.38 -1.53 0.61
N LEU A 110 -8.68 -1.06 1.64
CA LEU A 110 -7.97 -1.83 2.68
C LEU A 110 -8.62 -1.68 4.07
N ALA A 111 -9.85 -1.17 4.16
CA ALA A 111 -10.55 -1.00 5.42
C ALA A 111 -10.52 -2.28 6.28
N GLY A 112 -10.06 -2.15 7.53
CA GLY A 112 -9.93 -3.25 8.49
C GLY A 112 -8.93 -4.36 8.09
N ALA A 113 -8.07 -4.15 7.09
CA ALA A 113 -7.07 -5.13 6.68
C ALA A 113 -5.96 -5.29 7.74
N ASP A 114 -5.36 -6.48 7.81
CA ASP A 114 -4.17 -6.75 8.62
C ASP A 114 -2.92 -6.56 7.76
N LEU A 115 -2.23 -5.44 7.94
CA LEU A 115 -1.02 -5.02 7.24
C LEU A 115 0.21 -5.02 8.15
N ARG A 116 0.14 -5.70 9.31
CA ARG A 116 1.24 -5.72 10.27
C ARG A 116 2.53 -6.18 9.60
N THR A 117 3.62 -5.46 9.88
CA THR A 117 4.97 -5.69 9.32
C THR A 117 5.05 -5.73 7.79
N ALA A 118 4.02 -5.27 7.08
CA ALA A 118 4.03 -5.20 5.62
C ALA A 118 5.03 -4.15 5.12
N ASN A 119 5.64 -4.40 3.97
CA ASN A 119 6.50 -3.43 3.32
C ASN A 119 5.72 -2.70 2.22
N LEU A 120 5.34 -1.46 2.50
CA LEU A 120 4.64 -0.53 1.60
C LEU A 120 5.56 0.65 1.20
N SER A 121 6.88 0.51 1.35
CA SER A 121 7.78 1.60 0.99
C SER A 121 7.64 1.95 -0.49
N ASP A 122 7.76 3.24 -0.82
CA ASP A 122 7.62 3.75 -2.18
C ASP A 122 6.23 3.47 -2.83
N ALA A 123 5.24 2.94 -2.10
CA ALA A 123 3.94 2.59 -2.67
C ALA A 123 3.06 3.83 -2.92
N ASN A 124 2.17 3.75 -3.92
CA ASN A 124 1.19 4.79 -4.19
C ASN A 124 -0.18 4.41 -3.62
N LEU A 125 -0.55 4.99 -2.50
CA LEU A 125 -1.80 4.81 -1.76
C LEU A 125 -2.71 6.04 -1.87
N ALA A 126 -2.55 6.89 -2.88
CA ALA A 126 -3.35 8.10 -3.01
C ALA A 126 -4.85 7.75 -3.08
N GLY A 127 -5.65 8.35 -2.21
CA GLY A 127 -7.08 8.10 -2.06
C GLY A 127 -7.45 6.69 -1.57
N ALA A 128 -6.51 5.90 -1.04
CA ALA A 128 -6.80 4.58 -0.49
C ALA A 128 -7.66 4.68 0.79
N ASP A 129 -8.53 3.70 0.99
CA ASP A 129 -9.28 3.52 2.24
C ASP A 129 -8.56 2.52 3.14
N LEU A 130 -7.91 3.01 4.19
CA LEU A 130 -7.21 2.26 5.23
C LEU A 130 -7.91 2.39 6.59
N ALA A 131 -9.19 2.78 6.62
CA ALA A 131 -9.92 2.99 7.86
C ALA A 131 -9.87 1.72 8.72
N ARG A 132 -9.50 1.87 10.01
CA ARG A 132 -9.39 0.76 10.98
C ARG A 132 -8.43 -0.37 10.58
N ALA A 133 -7.55 -0.16 9.60
CA ALA A 133 -6.54 -1.15 9.27
C ALA A 133 -5.48 -1.25 10.39
N ASP A 134 -4.90 -2.43 10.56
CA ASP A 134 -3.81 -2.68 11.50
C ASP A 134 -2.48 -2.68 10.75
N LEU A 135 -1.73 -1.58 10.85
CA LEU A 135 -0.46 -1.38 10.17
C LEU A 135 0.74 -1.50 11.12
N ARG A 136 0.60 -2.09 12.32
CA ARG A 136 1.69 -2.10 13.31
C ARG A 136 3.01 -2.59 12.71
N ASP A 137 4.06 -1.82 12.96
CA ASP A 137 5.43 -2.06 12.48
C ASP A 137 5.56 -2.15 10.94
N ALA A 138 4.59 -1.66 10.18
CA ALA A 138 4.68 -1.60 8.72
C ALA A 138 5.67 -0.52 8.26
N ASN A 139 6.25 -0.72 7.09
CA ASN A 139 7.12 0.25 6.45
C ASN A 139 6.36 1.02 5.36
N LEU A 140 6.08 2.29 5.58
CA LEU A 140 5.41 3.22 4.65
C LEU A 140 6.35 4.35 4.22
N SER A 141 7.67 4.18 4.35
CA SER A 141 8.60 5.24 3.98
C SER A 141 8.46 5.60 2.51
N HIS A 142 8.52 6.90 2.21
CA HIS A 142 8.34 7.45 0.86
C HIS A 142 6.99 7.13 0.19
N ALA A 143 6.00 6.62 0.92
CA ALA A 143 4.70 6.30 0.33
C ALA A 143 3.89 7.58 0.02
N ASP A 144 3.13 7.55 -1.08
CA ASP A 144 2.15 8.59 -1.43
C ASP A 144 0.80 8.23 -0.79
N LEU A 145 0.42 8.90 0.28
CA LEU A 145 -0.82 8.69 1.03
C LEU A 145 -1.79 9.87 0.87
N ARG A 146 -1.62 10.67 -0.19
CA ARG A 146 -2.45 11.87 -0.37
C ARG A 146 -3.93 11.53 -0.43
N GLY A 147 -4.73 12.22 0.39
CA GLY A 147 -6.17 11.97 0.48
C GLY A 147 -6.56 10.58 0.96
N ALA A 148 -5.63 9.79 1.52
CA ALA A 148 -5.94 8.48 2.08
C ALA A 148 -6.79 8.61 3.36
N VAL A 149 -7.69 7.65 3.58
CA VAL A 149 -8.52 7.57 4.78
C VAL A 149 -7.87 6.58 5.75
N LEU A 150 -7.33 7.09 6.85
CA LEU A 150 -6.63 6.33 7.91
C LEU A 150 -7.34 6.46 9.25
N CYS A 151 -8.61 6.87 9.26
CA CYS A 151 -9.35 7.09 10.50
C CYS A 151 -9.44 5.79 11.32
N ASP A 152 -9.23 5.91 12.63
CA ASP A 152 -9.17 4.80 13.57
C ASP A 152 -8.14 3.69 13.23
N ALA A 153 -7.18 3.93 12.32
CA ALA A 153 -6.16 2.95 11.97
C ALA A 153 -5.10 2.80 13.07
N THR A 154 -4.54 1.60 13.24
CA THR A 154 -3.42 1.37 14.16
C THR A 154 -2.09 1.53 13.41
N LEU A 155 -1.41 2.65 13.66
CA LEU A 155 -0.12 3.02 13.06
C LEU A 155 1.02 2.96 14.10
N VAL A 156 0.93 2.07 15.10
CA VAL A 156 1.97 1.96 16.14
C VAL A 156 3.27 1.43 15.53
N GLY A 157 4.39 2.12 15.78
CA GLY A 157 5.71 1.71 15.29
C GLY A 157 5.90 1.79 13.77
N VAL A 158 4.99 2.44 13.05
CA VAL A 158 5.06 2.54 11.59
C VAL A 158 6.18 3.49 11.17
N ASN A 159 6.94 3.10 10.15
CA ASN A 159 7.86 3.99 9.49
C ASN A 159 7.15 4.79 8.39
N LEU A 160 6.77 6.04 8.67
CA LEU A 160 6.17 6.98 7.71
C LEU A 160 7.19 7.98 7.16
N SER A 161 8.49 7.78 7.41
CA SER A 161 9.48 8.79 7.03
C SER A 161 9.41 9.14 5.55
N ARG A 162 9.38 10.46 5.25
CA ARG A 162 9.27 11.00 3.89
C ARG A 162 7.98 10.65 3.15
N ALA A 163 6.95 10.17 3.84
CA ALA A 163 5.64 9.93 3.23
C ALA A 163 4.91 11.26 2.97
N ASP A 164 4.00 11.24 2.00
CA ASP A 164 3.13 12.37 1.68
C ASP A 164 1.71 12.12 2.21
N LEU A 165 1.36 12.79 3.30
CA LEU A 165 0.06 12.72 3.98
C LEU A 165 -0.83 13.94 3.70
N ARG A 166 -0.55 14.73 2.66
CA ARG A 166 -1.40 15.88 2.33
C ARG A 166 -2.85 15.41 2.13
N ASP A 167 -3.76 16.10 2.80
CA ASP A 167 -5.20 15.86 2.75
C ASP A 167 -5.64 14.47 3.28
N ALA A 168 -4.73 13.69 3.89
CA ALA A 168 -5.07 12.41 4.49
C ALA A 168 -5.86 12.60 5.80
N ASP A 169 -6.77 11.67 6.10
CA ASP A 169 -7.56 11.68 7.33
C ASP A 169 -7.05 10.64 8.32
N LEU A 170 -6.29 11.07 9.32
CA LEU A 170 -5.75 10.24 10.41
C LEU A 170 -6.52 10.41 11.72
N ARG A 171 -7.75 10.96 11.71
CA ARG A 171 -8.49 11.21 12.96
C ARG A 171 -8.74 9.90 13.69
N GLY A 172 -8.40 9.86 14.98
CA GLY A 172 -8.52 8.64 15.80
C GLY A 172 -7.45 7.58 15.53
N ALA A 173 -6.52 7.80 14.60
CA ALA A 173 -5.42 6.88 14.36
C ALA A 173 -4.42 6.89 15.51
N ASP A 174 -3.87 5.72 15.84
CA ASP A 174 -2.83 5.56 16.85
C ASP A 174 -1.44 5.66 16.19
N LEU A 175 -0.71 6.74 16.48
CA LEU A 175 0.62 7.04 15.94
C LEU A 175 1.73 6.85 16.99
N GLU A 176 1.51 6.08 18.05
CA GLU A 176 2.55 5.80 19.04
C GLU A 176 3.80 5.20 18.39
N PHE A 177 4.98 5.71 18.75
CA PHE A 177 6.27 5.25 18.23
C PHE A 177 6.45 5.30 16.70
N SER A 178 5.52 5.92 15.96
CA SER A 178 5.65 6.11 14.52
C SER A 178 6.77 7.09 14.18
N ASN A 179 7.57 6.75 13.16
CA ASN A 179 8.56 7.66 12.59
C ASN A 179 7.88 8.60 11.59
N LEU A 180 7.82 9.89 11.91
CA LEU A 180 7.19 10.93 11.10
C LEU A 180 8.21 11.92 10.49
N ILE A 181 9.49 11.58 10.48
CA ILE A 181 10.55 12.46 9.97
C ILE A 181 10.31 12.76 8.49
N GLU A 182 10.41 14.03 8.10
CA GLU A 182 10.28 14.54 6.73
C GLU A 182 8.91 14.20 6.10
N VAL A 183 7.90 13.89 6.90
CA VAL A 183 6.53 13.70 6.41
C VAL A 183 5.97 15.04 5.95
N ARG A 184 5.40 15.04 4.74
CA ARG A 184 4.68 16.18 4.17
C ARG A 184 3.19 16.12 4.49
N TRP A 185 2.60 17.23 4.87
CA TRP A 185 1.17 17.33 5.21
C TRP A 185 0.59 18.72 4.87
N SER A 186 -0.74 18.84 4.82
CA SER A 186 -1.45 20.09 4.50
C SER A 186 -2.38 20.49 5.64
N LEU A 187 -2.92 21.71 5.65
CA LEU A 187 -3.91 22.12 6.66
C LEU A 187 -5.18 21.24 6.66
N ALA A 188 -5.45 20.53 5.55
CA ALA A 188 -6.57 19.60 5.47
C ALA A 188 -6.24 18.20 6.03
N THR A 189 -4.96 17.90 6.32
CA THR A 189 -4.59 16.63 6.95
C THR A 189 -5.21 16.52 8.34
N GLY A 190 -6.09 15.53 8.51
CA GLY A 190 -6.84 15.29 9.74
C GLY A 190 -6.01 14.53 10.76
N TRP A 191 -5.16 15.19 11.54
CA TRP A 191 -4.39 14.53 12.59
C TRP A 191 -5.24 14.11 13.80
N PRO A 192 -4.81 13.12 14.61
CA PRO A 192 -5.36 12.92 15.95
C PRO A 192 -5.23 14.20 16.79
N ALA A 193 -6.28 14.51 17.56
CA ALA A 193 -6.41 15.80 18.25
C ALA A 193 -5.27 16.07 19.25
N ASP A 194 -4.78 15.03 19.91
CA ASP A 194 -3.66 15.05 20.85
C ASP A 194 -2.31 15.20 20.15
N ARG A 195 -2.18 14.72 18.90
CA ARG A 195 -0.94 14.77 18.12
C ARG A 195 -0.76 16.07 17.35
N TYR A 196 -1.85 16.72 16.94
CA TYR A 196 -1.81 17.92 16.09
C TYR A 196 -0.90 19.04 16.64
N PRO A 197 -0.96 19.45 17.92
CA PRO A 197 -0.10 20.52 18.43
C PRO A 197 1.39 20.20 18.34
N VAL A 198 1.77 18.94 18.61
CA VAL A 198 3.16 18.47 18.57
C VAL A 198 3.66 18.45 17.13
N ILE A 199 2.86 17.93 16.21
CA ILE A 199 3.18 17.87 14.78
C ILE A 199 3.34 19.28 14.23
N ARG A 200 2.38 20.17 14.53
CA ARG A 200 2.44 21.57 14.11
C ARG A 200 3.70 22.26 14.63
N GLY A 201 4.05 22.06 15.90
CA GLY A 201 5.24 22.67 16.51
C GLY A 201 6.58 22.17 15.93
N ARG A 202 6.60 20.98 15.32
CA ARG A 202 7.78 20.37 14.69
C ARG A 202 7.86 20.57 13.18
N SER A 203 6.88 21.25 12.58
CA SER A 203 6.78 21.37 11.13
C SER A 203 7.19 22.75 10.63
N ILE A 204 7.84 22.77 9.47
CA ILE A 204 8.12 24.01 8.72
C ILE A 204 7.27 24.03 7.45
N GLU A 205 6.91 25.22 6.98
CA GLU A 205 6.26 25.38 5.68
C GLU A 205 7.32 25.30 4.57
N VAL A 206 7.15 24.38 3.64
CA VAL A 206 8.10 24.14 2.53
C VAL A 206 7.54 24.60 1.19
N GLU A 207 6.21 24.58 1.04
CA GLU A 207 5.45 25.15 -0.09
C GLU A 207 4.17 25.78 0.50
N PRO A 208 3.47 26.68 -0.23
CA PRO A 208 2.22 27.26 0.26
C PRO A 208 1.25 26.18 0.74
N GLU A 209 0.85 26.25 2.01
CA GLU A 209 -0.06 25.30 2.66
C GLU A 209 0.46 23.86 2.78
N VAL A 210 1.75 23.62 2.49
CA VAL A 210 2.41 22.33 2.67
C VAL A 210 3.51 22.44 3.71
N PHE A 211 3.38 21.62 4.74
CA PHE A 211 4.31 21.56 5.85
C PHE A 211 5.07 20.25 5.85
N GLU A 212 6.30 20.29 6.36
CA GLU A 212 7.17 19.13 6.50
C GLU A 212 7.64 19.01 7.95
N ILE A 213 7.44 17.83 8.54
CA ILE A 213 7.88 17.51 9.90
C ILE A 213 9.40 17.36 9.92
N GLN A 214 10.09 18.11 10.77
CA GLN A 214 11.55 18.05 10.87
C GLN A 214 12.02 16.90 11.79
N ALA A 215 13.21 16.38 11.49
CA ALA A 215 13.89 15.41 12.35
C ALA A 215 14.16 16.02 13.73
N ASP A 216 13.91 15.27 14.82
CA ASP A 216 14.24 15.74 16.17
C ASP A 216 15.73 15.43 16.43
N ASP A 217 16.55 16.47 16.59
CA ASP A 217 18.01 16.34 16.73
C ASP A 217 18.47 15.57 17.98
N ALA A 218 17.57 15.25 18.93
CA ALA A 218 17.95 14.63 20.20
C ALA A 218 17.29 13.27 20.51
N ARG A 219 16.08 12.98 20.00
CA ARG A 219 15.34 11.75 20.39
C ARG A 219 15.39 10.62 19.37
N ASP A 220 15.69 10.94 18.11
CA ASP A 220 15.67 9.95 17.01
C ASP A 220 17.03 9.22 16.85
N ARG A 221 18.11 9.69 17.51
CA ARG A 221 19.44 9.05 17.48
C ARG A 221 19.59 7.89 18.47
N GLU A 222 18.78 7.83 19.53
CA GLU A 222 18.88 6.78 20.56
C GLU A 222 18.12 5.48 20.22
N GLY A 223 17.29 5.50 19.17
CA GLY A 223 16.51 4.33 18.70
C GLY A 223 17.12 3.58 17.51
N ALA A 224 18.23 4.04 16.93
CA ALA A 224 18.89 3.32 15.85
C ALA A 224 19.62 2.09 16.43
N PRO A 225 19.41 0.86 15.90
CA PRO A 225 20.21 -0.28 16.32
C PRO A 225 21.68 0.04 16.07
N THR A 226 22.48 -0.03 17.13
CA THR A 226 23.94 0.08 17.02
C THR A 226 24.42 -0.94 15.97
N PRO A 227 25.22 -0.53 14.97
CA PRO A 227 25.75 -1.48 14.00
C PRO A 227 26.60 -2.50 14.76
N VAL A 228 26.24 -3.78 14.64
CA VAL A 228 27.05 -4.89 15.16
C VAL A 228 28.40 -4.82 14.41
N PRO A 229 29.54 -4.66 15.09
CA PRO A 229 30.83 -4.63 14.41
C PRO A 229 31.09 -5.98 13.74
N ALA A 230 31.69 -5.91 12.55
CA ALA A 230 32.02 -7.05 11.69
C ALA A 230 32.99 -8.05 12.34
#